data_AF-A0A7M3M5Q2-F1
#
_entry.id   AF-A0A7M3M5Q2-F1
#
_cell.length_a   1.000
_cell.length_b   1.000
_cell.length_c   1.000
_cell.angle_alpha   90.00
_cell.angle_beta   90.00
_cell.angle_gamma   90.00
#
_symmetry.space_group_name_H-M   'P 1'
#
loop_
_entity.id
_entity.type
_entity.pdbx_description
1 polymer ?
#
loop_
_entity_poly.entity_id
_entity_poly.type
_entity_poly.pdbx_seq_one_letter_code
_entity_poly.pdbx_strand_id
1 'polypeptide(L)'
;MTETTHRDYPELLDDIDEFAGHLDPRERVGALYGLIAPLLDRAEQEDEEISDDPALSSAGVVRALRAAAAGEPTDADALHEALIILGLAFSEDQDRERGPVAQSAFSAAGWLRLRAGRDLRAGDLADDEDPVPPYASSPFTRIVDLLAWTRSGQLYACWEDAPAHPELGDLPAATRELRAIRREIAGWAVGGG
;
A
#
# COMPACT_ATOMS: atom_id res chain seq x y z
N MET A 1 -8.90 1.82 -35.68
CA MET A 1 -8.00 2.64 -34.87
C MET A 1 -8.66 2.75 -33.51
N THR A 2 -8.16 2.00 -32.53
CA THR A 2 -8.70 2.04 -31.17
C THR A 2 -8.25 3.34 -30.54
N GLU A 3 -9.22 4.19 -30.25
CA GLU A 3 -9.08 5.42 -29.50
C GLU A 3 -8.66 5.03 -28.08
N THR A 4 -7.36 5.12 -27.77
CA THR A 4 -6.89 4.98 -26.40
C THR A 4 -7.28 6.27 -25.69
N THR A 5 -8.48 6.30 -25.10
CA THR A 5 -8.90 7.43 -24.26
C THR A 5 -7.85 7.63 -23.18
N HIS A 6 -7.13 8.75 -23.23
CA HIS A 6 -6.20 9.14 -22.17
C HIS A 6 -7.03 9.52 -20.96
N ARG A 7 -7.37 8.55 -20.11
CA ARG A 7 -7.96 8.83 -18.80
C ARG A 7 -6.98 9.62 -17.96
N ASP A 8 -7.48 10.67 -17.32
CA ASP A 8 -6.73 11.42 -16.32
C ASP A 8 -6.63 10.62 -15.00
N TYR A 9 -5.88 11.15 -14.04
CA TYR A 9 -5.56 10.42 -12.81
C TYR A 9 -6.81 10.07 -11.97
N PRO A 10 -7.73 11.02 -11.70
CA PRO A 10 -8.98 10.70 -10.98
C PRO A 10 -9.86 9.69 -11.71
N GLU A 11 -10.07 9.84 -13.03
CA GLU A 11 -10.88 8.88 -13.80
C GLU A 11 -10.32 7.47 -13.75
N LEU A 12 -9.00 7.33 -13.66
CA LEU A 12 -8.35 6.03 -13.55
C LEU A 12 -8.53 5.40 -12.15
N LEU A 13 -8.51 6.20 -11.09
CA LEU A 13 -8.82 5.72 -9.74
C LEU A 13 -10.28 5.25 -9.66
N ASP A 14 -11.21 6.00 -10.24
CA ASP A 14 -12.63 5.61 -10.29
C ASP A 14 -12.84 4.30 -11.08
N ASP A 15 -12.17 4.12 -12.22
CA ASP A 15 -12.22 2.86 -12.98
C ASP A 15 -11.63 1.68 -12.22
N ILE A 16 -10.55 1.90 -11.46
CA ILE A 16 -9.97 0.86 -10.60
C ILE A 16 -10.95 0.50 -9.48
N ASP A 17 -11.62 1.48 -8.89
CA ASP A 17 -12.62 1.25 -7.84
C ASP A 17 -13.82 0.47 -8.37
N GLU A 18 -14.36 0.88 -9.51
CA GLU A 18 -15.44 0.17 -10.20
C GLU A 18 -15.01 -1.26 -10.53
N PHE A 19 -13.83 -1.44 -11.11
CA PHE A 19 -13.29 -2.77 -11.43
C PHE A 19 -13.14 -3.64 -10.19
N ALA A 20 -12.56 -3.10 -9.11
CA ALA A 20 -12.46 -3.79 -7.84
C ALA A 20 -13.83 -4.20 -7.31
N GLY A 21 -14.85 -3.36 -7.48
CA GLY A 21 -16.25 -3.63 -7.18
C GLY A 21 -16.82 -4.93 -7.79
N HIS A 22 -16.24 -5.42 -8.89
CA HIS A 22 -16.65 -6.65 -9.58
C HIS A 22 -15.90 -7.92 -9.14
N LEU A 23 -14.80 -7.79 -8.40
CA LEU A 23 -14.00 -8.93 -7.92
C LEU A 23 -14.60 -9.56 -6.66
N ASP A 24 -14.36 -10.85 -6.41
CA ASP A 24 -14.67 -11.46 -5.12
C ASP A 24 -13.83 -10.78 -3.99
N PRO A 25 -14.38 -10.58 -2.78
CA PRO A 25 -13.63 -9.96 -1.69
C PRO A 25 -12.27 -10.62 -1.41
N ARG A 26 -12.15 -11.95 -1.56
CA ARG A 26 -10.87 -12.66 -1.36
C ARG A 26 -9.89 -12.37 -2.50
N GLU A 27 -10.38 -12.27 -3.73
CA GLU A 27 -9.56 -11.90 -4.88
C GLU A 27 -9.02 -10.47 -4.73
N ARG A 28 -9.83 -9.53 -4.24
CA ARG A 28 -9.39 -8.16 -3.96
C ARG A 28 -8.25 -8.13 -2.95
N VAL A 29 -8.42 -8.82 -1.82
CA VAL A 29 -7.41 -8.89 -0.75
C VAL A 29 -6.15 -9.60 -1.25
N GLY A 30 -6.29 -10.69 -2.01
CA GLY A 30 -5.16 -11.41 -2.60
C GLY A 30 -4.38 -10.56 -3.61
N ALA A 31 -5.08 -9.82 -4.48
CA ALA A 31 -4.46 -8.95 -5.46
C ALA A 31 -3.67 -7.82 -4.80
N LEU A 32 -4.25 -7.14 -3.79
CA LEU A 32 -3.53 -6.11 -3.04
C LEU A 32 -2.25 -6.66 -2.41
N TYR A 33 -2.33 -7.83 -1.78
CA TYR A 33 -1.15 -8.46 -1.19
C TYR A 33 -0.08 -8.76 -2.24
N GLY A 34 -0.46 -9.25 -3.42
CA GLY A 34 0.46 -9.51 -4.53
C GLY A 34 1.20 -8.26 -5.02
N LEU A 35 0.59 -7.07 -4.90
CA LEU A 35 1.23 -5.79 -5.22
C LEU A 35 2.18 -5.30 -4.11
N ILE A 36 1.80 -5.52 -2.85
CA ILE A 36 2.53 -5.04 -1.67
C ILE A 36 3.78 -5.89 -1.42
N ALA A 37 3.65 -7.22 -1.48
CA ALA A 37 4.67 -8.14 -1.00
C ALA A 37 6.08 -7.89 -1.60
N PRO A 38 6.25 -7.69 -2.92
CA PRO A 38 7.58 -7.45 -3.50
C PRO A 38 8.25 -6.15 -3.02
N LEU A 39 7.47 -5.15 -2.60
CA LEU A 39 8.00 -3.87 -2.14
C LEU A 39 8.59 -3.96 -0.72
N LEU A 40 8.18 -4.98 0.04
CA LEU A 40 8.68 -5.25 1.39
C LEU A 40 9.88 -6.20 1.42
N ASP A 41 10.28 -6.77 0.28
CA ASP A 41 11.41 -7.69 0.20
C ASP A 41 12.72 -7.04 0.67
N ARG A 42 12.90 -5.74 0.40
CA ARG A 42 14.07 -4.98 0.89
C ARG A 42 14.07 -4.89 2.42
N ALA A 43 12.94 -4.52 3.02
CA ALA A 43 12.80 -4.39 4.47
C ALA A 43 13.08 -5.72 5.20
N GLU A 44 12.72 -6.85 4.58
CA GLU A 44 13.06 -8.15 5.12
C GLU A 44 14.54 -8.51 4.98
N GLN A 45 15.20 -8.11 3.89
CA GLN A 45 16.61 -8.40 3.65
C GLN A 45 17.55 -7.59 4.54
N GLU A 46 17.21 -6.33 4.81
CA GLU A 46 18.05 -5.43 5.60
C GLU A 46 17.92 -5.68 7.12
N ASP A 47 16.78 -6.23 7.57
CA ASP A 47 16.48 -6.62 8.96
C ASP A 47 16.96 -5.61 10.02
N GLU A 48 16.32 -4.44 10.01
CA GLU A 48 16.60 -3.36 10.94
C GLU A 48 15.77 -3.51 12.23
N GLU A 49 16.37 -3.15 13.36
CA GLU A 49 15.65 -2.93 14.62
C GLU A 49 14.83 -1.64 14.47
N ILE A 50 13.51 -1.76 14.63
CA ILE A 50 12.55 -0.66 14.35
C ILE A 50 11.87 -0.11 15.60
N SER A 51 12.19 -0.68 16.77
CA SER A 51 11.67 -0.28 18.08
C SER A 51 12.63 -0.73 19.17
N ASP A 52 12.53 -0.10 20.35
CA ASP A 52 13.21 -0.56 21.57
C ASP A 52 12.73 -1.95 22.05
N ASP A 53 11.63 -2.47 21.48
CA ASP A 53 11.24 -3.87 21.66
C ASP A 53 12.13 -4.79 20.81
N PRO A 54 13.02 -5.60 21.43
CA PRO A 54 13.92 -6.50 20.69
C PRO A 54 13.19 -7.63 19.95
N ALA A 55 11.88 -7.82 20.19
CA ALA A 55 11.07 -8.75 19.42
C ALA A 55 10.60 -8.16 18.08
N LEU A 56 10.77 -6.85 17.86
CA LEU A 56 10.26 -6.15 16.69
C LEU A 56 11.39 -5.75 15.73
N SER A 57 11.55 -6.51 14.65
CA SER A 57 12.44 -6.19 13.53
C SER A 57 11.67 -6.07 12.23
N SER A 58 12.20 -5.33 11.26
CA SER A 58 11.58 -5.18 9.94
C SER A 58 11.33 -6.54 9.27
N ALA A 59 12.28 -7.49 9.35
CA ALA A 59 12.08 -8.82 8.80
C ALA A 59 11.04 -9.64 9.57
N GLY A 60 10.99 -9.50 10.90
CA GLY A 60 9.98 -10.13 11.74
C GLY A 60 8.56 -9.71 11.31
N VAL A 61 8.35 -8.41 11.12
CA VAL A 61 7.05 -7.85 10.68
C VAL A 61 6.67 -8.36 9.28
N VAL A 62 7.60 -8.32 8.31
CA VAL A 62 7.31 -8.79 6.94
C VAL A 62 7.01 -10.30 6.90
N ARG A 63 7.70 -11.10 7.70
CA ARG A 63 7.42 -12.54 7.81
C ARG A 63 6.07 -12.81 8.45
N ALA A 64 5.70 -12.08 9.50
CA ALA A 64 4.38 -12.18 10.11
C ALA A 64 3.26 -11.78 9.13
N LEU A 65 3.47 -10.75 8.32
CA LEU A 65 2.56 -10.36 7.24
C LEU A 65 2.39 -11.49 6.20
N ARG A 66 3.47 -12.14 5.79
CA ARG A 66 3.43 -13.28 4.85
C ARG A 66 2.69 -14.49 5.42
N ALA A 67 2.96 -14.84 6.68
CA ALA A 67 2.25 -15.92 7.38
C ALA A 67 0.75 -15.59 7.45
N ALA A 68 0.41 -14.35 7.80
CA ALA A 68 -0.96 -13.87 7.78
C ALA A 68 -1.57 -14.06 6.38
N ALA A 69 -0.93 -13.58 5.31
CA ALA A 69 -1.43 -13.73 3.94
C ALA A 69 -1.60 -15.19 3.49
N ALA A 70 -0.76 -16.11 3.97
CA ALA A 70 -0.89 -17.55 3.75
C ALA A 70 -2.05 -18.20 4.52
N GLY A 71 -2.74 -17.45 5.38
CA GLY A 71 -3.88 -17.92 6.16
C GLY A 71 -3.52 -18.47 7.54
N GLU A 72 -2.28 -18.25 8.01
CA GLU A 72 -1.89 -18.65 9.35
C GLU A 72 -2.62 -17.81 10.42
N PRO A 73 -2.92 -18.37 11.60
CA PRO A 73 -3.45 -17.62 12.72
C PRO A 73 -2.48 -16.50 13.11
N THR A 74 -2.96 -15.26 13.17
CA THR A 74 -2.15 -14.10 13.53
C THR A 74 -2.99 -13.14 14.37
N ASP A 75 -2.37 -12.52 15.36
CA ASP A 75 -2.99 -11.37 16.04
C ASP A 75 -2.97 -10.17 15.09
N ALA A 76 -4.13 -9.87 14.50
CA ALA A 76 -4.26 -8.82 13.51
C ALA A 76 -4.05 -7.43 14.09
N ASP A 77 -4.39 -7.19 15.37
CA ASP A 77 -4.17 -5.88 16.00
C ASP A 77 -2.67 -5.68 16.27
N ALA A 78 -1.98 -6.69 16.82
CA ALA A 78 -0.54 -6.60 17.05
C ALA A 78 0.26 -6.48 15.75
N LEU A 79 -0.12 -7.23 14.70
CA LEU A 79 0.54 -7.10 13.40
C LEU A 79 0.25 -5.75 12.73
N HIS A 80 -0.97 -5.22 12.88
CA HIS A 80 -1.31 -3.90 12.37
C HIS A 80 -0.44 -2.84 13.04
N GLU A 81 -0.36 -2.83 14.36
CA GLU A 81 0.50 -1.92 15.13
C GLU A 81 1.97 -2.04 14.71
N ALA A 82 2.49 -3.26 14.56
CA ALA A 82 3.85 -3.51 14.09
C ALA A 82 4.13 -2.92 12.69
N LEU A 83 3.15 -2.97 11.78
CA LEU A 83 3.26 -2.37 10.44
C LEU A 83 3.24 -0.84 10.50
N ILE A 84 2.45 -0.26 11.41
CA ILE A 84 2.49 1.19 11.66
C ILE A 84 3.86 1.62 12.16
N ILE A 85 4.41 0.91 13.17
CA ILE A 85 5.73 1.19 13.72
C ILE A 85 6.81 1.10 12.64
N LEU A 86 6.79 0.05 11.81
CA LEU A 86 7.70 -0.09 10.68
C LEU A 86 7.58 1.10 9.71
N GLY A 87 6.36 1.51 9.39
CA GLY A 87 6.10 2.65 8.52
C GLY A 87 6.68 3.95 9.09
N LEU A 88 6.44 4.21 10.37
CA LEU A 88 6.94 5.39 11.07
C LEU A 88 8.46 5.41 11.13
N ALA A 89 9.10 4.32 11.55
CA ALA A 89 10.56 4.21 11.66
C ALA A 89 11.29 4.49 10.33
N PHE A 90 10.69 4.13 9.20
CA PHE A 90 11.25 4.40 7.86
C PHE A 90 10.80 5.75 7.27
N SER A 91 9.92 6.48 7.95
CA SER A 91 9.43 7.81 7.52
C SER A 91 10.09 8.98 8.26
N GLU A 92 10.59 8.76 9.48
CA GLU A 92 11.07 9.83 10.39
C GLU A 92 12.18 10.71 9.80
N ASP A 93 13.10 10.13 9.02
CA ASP A 93 14.24 10.86 8.47
C ASP A 93 13.95 11.55 7.12
N GLN A 94 12.74 11.39 6.57
CA GLN A 94 12.39 11.82 5.20
C GLN A 94 13.38 11.34 4.14
N ASP A 95 14.11 10.25 4.43
CA ASP A 95 15.05 9.65 3.51
C ASP A 95 14.26 9.05 2.34
N ARG A 96 14.54 9.57 1.14
CA ARG A 96 13.90 9.12 -0.10
C ARG A 96 14.16 7.65 -0.38
N GLU A 97 15.26 7.08 0.10
CA GLU A 97 15.54 5.64 -0.05
C GLU A 97 14.68 4.78 0.89
N ARG A 98 14.25 5.33 2.03
CA ARG A 98 13.43 4.65 3.05
C ARG A 98 11.93 4.83 2.82
N GLY A 99 11.52 5.91 2.17
CA GLY A 99 10.13 6.21 1.85
C GLY A 99 9.34 5.07 1.20
N PRO A 100 9.89 4.33 0.21
CA PRO A 100 9.19 3.19 -0.36
C PRO A 100 8.86 2.09 0.65
N VAL A 101 9.76 1.82 1.61
CA VAL A 101 9.51 0.86 2.69
C VAL A 101 8.38 1.35 3.59
N ALA A 102 8.44 2.63 3.99
CA ALA A 102 7.43 3.24 4.86
C ALA A 102 6.02 3.14 4.24
N GLN A 103 5.87 3.59 3.00
CA GLN A 103 4.58 3.57 2.29
C GLN A 103 4.08 2.15 2.01
N SER A 104 4.99 1.20 1.81
CA SER A 104 4.64 -0.22 1.65
C SER A 104 4.14 -0.82 2.96
N ALA A 105 4.72 -0.43 4.10
CA ALA A 105 4.26 -0.85 5.41
C ALA A 105 2.86 -0.28 5.73
N PHE A 106 2.61 1.00 5.41
CA PHE A 106 1.27 1.59 5.53
C PHE A 106 0.25 0.94 4.59
N SER A 107 0.63 0.63 3.35
CA SER A 107 -0.20 -0.13 2.41
C SER A 107 -0.55 -1.52 2.96
N ALA A 108 0.41 -2.19 3.60
CA ALA A 108 0.20 -3.48 4.26
C ALA A 108 -0.72 -3.38 5.49
N ALA A 109 -0.63 -2.31 6.28
CA ALA A 109 -1.54 -2.05 7.40
C ALA A 109 -2.99 -1.86 6.90
N GLY A 110 -3.18 -1.05 5.84
CA GLY A 110 -4.47 -0.87 5.18
C GLY A 110 -5.03 -2.17 4.61
N TRP A 111 -4.16 -2.98 3.99
CA TRP A 111 -4.52 -4.32 3.52
C TRP A 111 -5.00 -5.23 4.65
N LEU A 112 -4.34 -5.20 5.81
CA LEU A 112 -4.71 -6.03 6.96
C LEU A 112 -6.08 -5.63 7.53
N ARG A 113 -6.40 -4.32 7.58
CA ARG A 113 -7.73 -3.82 7.94
C ARG A 113 -8.80 -4.32 6.98
N LEU A 114 -8.55 -4.21 5.67
CA LEU A 114 -9.44 -4.74 4.64
C LEU A 114 -9.69 -6.25 4.79
N ARG A 115 -8.62 -7.00 5.04
CA ARG A 115 -8.69 -8.45 5.25
C ARG A 115 -9.46 -8.83 6.51
N ALA A 116 -9.29 -8.08 7.59
CA ALA A 116 -9.99 -8.31 8.85
C ALA A 116 -11.47 -7.90 8.78
N GLY A 117 -11.84 -7.00 7.85
CA GLY A 117 -13.19 -6.48 7.70
C GLY A 117 -13.64 -5.59 8.87
N ARG A 118 -12.68 -5.05 9.62
CA ARG A 118 -12.89 -4.18 10.78
C ARG A 118 -11.72 -3.23 10.95
N ASP A 119 -11.90 -2.21 11.76
CA ASP A 119 -10.79 -1.40 12.23
C ASP A 119 -9.90 -2.22 13.17
N LEU A 120 -8.59 -1.97 13.04
CA LEU A 120 -7.53 -2.59 13.82
C LEU A 120 -6.90 -1.52 14.69
N ARG A 121 -6.50 -1.89 15.91
CA ARG A 121 -5.87 -0.96 16.83
C ARG A 121 -4.47 -0.62 16.31
N ALA A 122 -4.16 0.66 16.27
CA ALA A 122 -2.81 1.16 16.48
C ALA A 122 -2.88 1.79 17.88
N GLY A 123 -1.94 1.49 18.79
CA GLY A 123 -1.93 2.11 20.12
C GLY A 123 -1.76 3.64 20.06
N ASP A 124 -1.27 4.25 21.13
CA ASP A 124 -1.06 5.71 21.22
C ASP A 124 0.00 6.27 20.22
N LEU A 125 0.53 5.43 19.32
CA LEU A 125 1.55 5.74 18.32
C LEU A 125 0.99 6.24 16.98
N ALA A 126 -0.28 5.95 16.70
CA ALA A 126 -0.98 6.61 15.61
C ALA A 126 -1.70 7.81 16.23
N ASP A 127 -1.33 9.04 15.83
CA ASP A 127 -2.35 10.10 15.81
C ASP A 127 -3.60 9.50 15.09
N ASP A 128 -4.81 9.94 15.41
CA ASP A 128 -6.09 9.42 14.87
C ASP A 128 -6.20 9.43 13.30
N GLU A 129 -5.12 9.74 12.59
CA GLU A 129 -4.98 9.81 11.15
C GLU A 129 -4.65 8.43 10.55
N ASP A 130 -5.43 8.06 9.54
CA ASP A 130 -5.18 6.87 8.73
C ASP A 130 -3.85 7.04 7.97
N PRO A 131 -2.85 6.16 8.15
CA PRO A 131 -1.59 6.27 7.45
C PRO A 131 -1.73 6.02 5.94
N VAL A 132 -2.88 5.47 5.50
CA VAL A 132 -3.24 5.42 4.09
C VAL A 132 -4.05 6.67 3.74
N PRO A 133 -3.48 7.57 2.95
CA PRO A 133 -4.07 8.86 2.71
C PRO A 133 -5.40 8.82 1.95
N PRO A 134 -6.27 9.82 2.11
CA PRO A 134 -7.69 9.71 1.82
C PRO A 134 -8.09 9.99 0.36
N TYR A 135 -7.15 10.22 -0.55
CA TYR A 135 -7.47 10.78 -1.87
C TYR A 135 -8.44 9.92 -2.68
N ALA A 136 -8.25 8.61 -2.67
CA ALA A 136 -9.19 7.69 -3.29
C ALA A 136 -10.42 7.44 -2.39
N SER A 137 -11.56 7.19 -3.02
CA SER A 137 -12.86 7.06 -2.36
C SER A 137 -12.99 5.81 -1.49
N SER A 138 -12.45 4.67 -1.92
CA SER A 138 -12.55 3.39 -1.20
C SER A 138 -11.24 2.96 -0.53
N PRO A 139 -11.29 2.15 0.54
CA PRO A 139 -10.08 1.65 1.17
C PRO A 139 -9.21 0.80 0.24
N PHE A 140 -9.80 0.10 -0.73
CA PHE A 140 -9.04 -0.65 -1.74
C PHE A 140 -8.24 0.30 -2.63
N THR A 141 -8.92 1.31 -3.18
CA THR A 141 -8.32 2.23 -4.15
C THR A 141 -7.34 3.18 -3.49
N ARG A 142 -7.49 3.49 -2.18
CA ARG A 142 -6.49 4.23 -1.40
C ARG A 142 -5.16 3.50 -1.30
N ILE A 143 -5.19 2.17 -1.10
CA ILE A 143 -3.97 1.36 -1.10
C ILE A 143 -3.34 1.34 -2.49
N VAL A 144 -4.16 1.17 -3.55
CA VAL A 144 -3.66 1.20 -4.94
C VAL A 144 -3.03 2.54 -5.31
N ASP A 145 -3.65 3.65 -4.87
CA ASP A 145 -3.14 5.01 -5.03
C ASP A 145 -1.76 5.15 -4.38
N LEU A 146 -1.64 4.82 -3.09
CA LEU A 146 -0.36 4.85 -2.36
C LEU A 146 0.72 3.96 -3.01
N LEU A 147 0.35 2.79 -3.53
CA LEU A 147 1.27 1.89 -4.24
C LEU A 147 1.75 2.48 -5.57
N ALA A 148 0.91 3.22 -6.30
CA ALA A 148 1.32 3.87 -7.54
C ALA A 148 2.37 4.94 -7.30
N TRP A 149 2.20 5.75 -6.25
CA TRP A 149 3.20 6.71 -5.79
C TRP A 149 4.50 6.01 -5.40
N THR A 150 4.39 4.97 -4.58
CA THR A 150 5.53 4.16 -4.13
C THR A 150 6.32 3.57 -5.30
N ARG A 151 5.66 2.91 -6.25
CA ARG A 151 6.29 2.29 -7.43
C ARG A 151 6.89 3.30 -8.40
N SER A 152 6.35 4.52 -8.43
CA SER A 152 6.91 5.61 -9.22
C SER A 152 8.14 6.27 -8.58
N GLY A 153 8.57 5.80 -7.39
CA GLY A 153 9.72 6.34 -6.66
C GLY A 153 9.42 7.69 -5.98
N GLN A 154 8.16 7.94 -5.67
CA GLN A 154 7.68 9.22 -5.14
C GLN A 154 7.16 9.07 -3.72
N LEU A 155 7.38 10.11 -2.92
CA LEU A 155 6.77 10.24 -1.60
C LEU A 155 5.37 10.81 -1.77
N TYR A 156 4.40 10.14 -1.17
CA TYR A 156 3.00 10.52 -1.20
C TYR A 156 2.76 11.83 -0.47
N ALA A 157 3.59 12.24 0.49
CA ALA A 157 3.43 13.48 1.25
C ALA A 157 3.22 14.75 0.38
N CYS A 158 3.65 14.74 -0.88
CA CYS A 158 3.51 15.85 -1.82
C CYS A 158 2.33 15.70 -2.82
N TRP A 159 1.43 14.74 -2.61
CA TRP A 159 0.43 14.36 -3.60
C TRP A 159 -0.59 15.47 -3.91
N GLU A 160 -1.06 16.20 -2.91
CA GLU A 160 -2.05 17.28 -3.06
C GLU A 160 -1.52 18.41 -3.92
N ASP A 161 -0.21 18.65 -3.83
CA ASP A 161 0.46 19.73 -4.51
C ASP A 161 0.85 19.36 -5.95
N ALA A 162 1.04 18.08 -6.26
CA ALA A 162 1.54 17.64 -7.57
C ALA A 162 0.75 18.15 -8.80
N PRO A 163 -0.59 18.32 -8.77
CA PRO A 163 -1.32 18.95 -9.87
C PRO A 163 -0.94 20.41 -10.11
N ALA A 164 -0.59 21.16 -9.06
CA ALA A 164 -0.22 22.57 -9.12
C ALA A 164 1.31 22.79 -9.16
N HIS A 165 2.08 21.83 -8.68
CA HIS A 165 3.51 21.87 -8.41
C HIS A 165 4.20 20.58 -8.90
N PRO A 166 4.41 20.43 -10.23
CA PRO A 166 5.02 19.23 -10.80
C PRO A 166 6.47 18.98 -10.33
N GLU A 167 7.12 19.97 -9.72
CA GLU A 167 8.41 19.85 -9.05
C GLU A 167 8.36 19.08 -7.72
N LEU A 168 7.18 18.99 -7.11
CA LEU A 168 6.94 18.27 -5.86
C LEU A 168 6.44 16.82 -6.12
N GLY A 169 5.91 16.54 -7.31
CA GLY A 169 5.51 15.20 -7.76
C GLY A 169 5.22 15.08 -9.26
N ASP A 170 5.59 13.96 -9.86
CA ASP A 170 5.32 13.54 -11.24
C ASP A 170 4.01 12.72 -11.30
N LEU A 171 2.88 13.42 -11.40
CA LEU A 171 1.56 12.81 -11.60
C LEU A 171 1.51 11.91 -12.86
N PRO A 172 2.12 12.26 -14.01
CA PRO A 172 2.25 11.35 -15.15
C PRO A 172 2.94 10.01 -14.81
N ALA A 173 3.97 10.00 -13.96
CA ALA A 173 4.60 8.76 -13.50
C ALA A 173 3.66 7.91 -12.63
N ALA A 174 3.00 8.51 -11.64
CA ALA A 174 2.01 7.81 -10.82
C ALA A 174 0.85 7.27 -11.69
N THR A 175 0.40 8.03 -12.68
CA THR A 175 -0.62 7.58 -13.65
C THR A 175 -0.17 6.36 -14.45
N ARG A 176 1.11 6.29 -14.86
CA ARG A 176 1.65 5.11 -15.56
C ARG A 176 1.64 3.87 -14.66
N GLU A 177 2.01 4.02 -13.39
CA GLU A 177 1.96 2.93 -12.41
C GLU A 177 0.53 2.49 -12.10
N LEU A 178 -0.44 3.40 -11.94
CA LEU A 178 -1.86 3.02 -11.80
C LEU A 178 -2.36 2.18 -12.99
N ARG A 179 -1.97 2.55 -14.22
CA ARG A 179 -2.32 1.75 -15.41
C ARG A 179 -1.62 0.40 -15.44
N ALA A 180 -0.41 0.28 -14.87
CA ALA A 180 0.30 -0.99 -14.73
C ALA A 180 -0.39 -1.88 -13.68
N ILE A 181 -0.64 -1.34 -12.49
CA ILE A 181 -1.35 -2.02 -11.40
C ILE A 181 -2.71 -2.54 -11.86
N ARG A 182 -3.52 -1.70 -12.52
CA ARG A 182 -4.83 -2.12 -13.07
C ARG A 182 -4.71 -3.33 -14.00
N ARG A 183 -3.67 -3.37 -14.85
CA ARG A 183 -3.42 -4.49 -15.75
C ARG A 183 -2.95 -5.74 -15.01
N GLU A 184 -2.13 -5.59 -13.97
CA GLU A 184 -1.67 -6.69 -13.11
C GLU A 184 -2.84 -7.36 -12.38
N ILE A 185 -3.70 -6.56 -11.72
CA ILE A 185 -4.90 -7.08 -11.03
C ILE A 185 -5.82 -7.80 -12.02
N ALA A 186 -6.07 -7.21 -13.20
CA ALA A 186 -6.87 -7.85 -14.23
C ALA A 186 -6.25 -9.16 -14.74
N GLY A 187 -4.92 -9.24 -14.83
CA GLY A 187 -4.21 -10.46 -15.23
C GLY A 187 -4.37 -11.60 -14.22
N TRP A 188 -4.39 -11.29 -12.91
CA TRP A 188 -4.59 -12.30 -11.87
C TRP A 188 -6.04 -12.80 -11.79
N ALA A 189 -7.02 -11.92 -12.00
CA ALA A 189 -8.44 -12.29 -12.03
C ALA A 189 -8.79 -13.28 -13.15
N VAL A 190 -8.03 -13.29 -14.25
CA VAL A 190 -8.26 -14.20 -15.40
C VAL A 190 -7.55 -15.54 -15.24
N GLY A 191 -6.50 -15.63 -14.41
CA GLY A 191 -5.66 -16.82 -14.25
C GLY A 191 -5.97 -17.69 -13.02
N GLY A 192 -6.91 -17.28 -12.16
CA GLY A 192 -7.21 -17.91 -10.87
C GLY A 192 -8.51 -18.72 -10.79
N GLY A 193 -9.06 -19.18 -11.93
CA GLY A 193 -10.27 -20.01 -12.01
C GLY A 193 -10.00 -21.51 -12.03
#